data_AF-A0A9D3S3K7-F1
#
_entry.id   AF-A0A9D3S3K7-F1
#
_cell.length_a   1.000
_cell.length_b   1.000
_cell.length_c   1.000
_cell.angle_alpha   90.00
_cell.angle_beta   90.00
_cell.angle_gamma   90.00
#
_symmetry.space_group_name_H-M   'P 1'
#
loop_
_entity.id
_entity.type
_entity.pdbx_description
1 polymer ?
#
loop_
_entity_poly.entity_id
_entity_poly.type
_entity_poly.pdbx_seq_one_letter_code
_entity_poly.pdbx_strand_id
1 'polypeptide(L)' 'MNRGRVNECCVAFKTMRIPLAIVDSFYKTSSSCHISAIVFVTKRGRHICVDPSASWVRNHVAVMDSAPQPLHQQ' A
#
# COMPACT_ATOMS: atom_id res chain seq x y z
N MET A 1 15.37 -16.78 -18.71
CA MET A 1 13.98 -16.97 -18.24
C MET A 1 13.42 -15.62 -17.79
N ASN A 2 12.36 -15.14 -18.46
CA ASN A 2 11.60 -13.97 -18.03
C ASN A 2 11.04 -14.22 -16.63
N ARG A 3 11.57 -13.52 -15.61
CA ARG A 3 10.88 -13.42 -14.31
C ARG A 3 9.66 -12.54 -14.55
N GLY A 4 8.56 -13.15 -15.00
CA GLY A 4 7.27 -12.47 -15.06
C GLY A 4 7.04 -11.78 -13.72
N ARG A 5 6.69 -10.49 -13.76
CA ARG A 5 6.28 -9.74 -12.56
C ARG A 5 5.19 -10.57 -11.88
N VAL A 6 5.52 -11.16 -10.74
CA VAL A 6 4.49 -11.65 -9.83
C VAL A 6 3.81 -10.37 -9.35
N ASN A 7 2.62 -10.08 -9.87
CA ASN A 7 1.82 -9.00 -9.33
C ASN A 7 1.60 -9.31 -7.85
N GLU A 8 2.20 -8.51 -6.96
CA GLU A 8 2.02 -8.67 -5.52
C GLU A 8 0.56 -8.37 -5.17
N CYS A 9 -0.26 -9.42 -5.18
CA CYS A 9 -1.65 -9.34 -4.77
C CYS A 9 -1.78 -9.60 -3.27
N CYS A 10 -2.65 -8.82 -2.63
CA CYS A 10 -3.05 -9.04 -1.27
C CYS A 10 -4.04 -10.20 -1.18
N VAL A 11 -3.86 -11.08 -0.19
CA VAL A 11 -4.80 -12.17 0.13
C VAL A 11 -5.70 -11.83 1.32
N ALA A 12 -5.26 -10.90 2.17
CA ALA A 12 -5.99 -10.43 3.35
C ALA A 12 -5.51 -9.04 3.75
N PHE A 13 -6.34 -8.35 4.54
CA PHE A 13 -5.99 -7.05 5.13
C PHE A 13 -5.43 -7.21 6.54
N LYS A 14 -4.50 -6.34 6.90
CA LYS A 14 -4.08 -6.18 8.29
C LYS A 14 -5.22 -5.55 9.09
N THR A 15 -5.63 -6.24 10.15
CA THR A 15 -6.72 -5.78 11.04
C THR A 15 -6.30 -4.66 11.98
N MET A 16 -5.01 -4.60 12.34
CA MET A 16 -4.48 -3.57 13.23
C MET A 16 -4.17 -2.28 12.47
N ARG A 17 -4.54 -1.15 13.07
CA ARG A 17 -4.18 0.18 12.58
C ARG A 17 -2.66 0.35 12.60
N ILE A 18 -2.12 0.80 11.48
CA ILE A 18 -0.69 1.09 11.33
C ILE A 18 -0.45 2.58 11.64
N PRO A 19 0.47 2.94 12.55
CA PRO A 19 0.81 4.34 12.80
C PRO A 19 1.39 5.01 11.55
N LEU A 20 0.93 6.21 11.20
CA LEU A 20 1.42 6.92 10.01
C LEU A 20 2.93 7.17 10.07
N ALA A 21 3.47 7.44 11.27
CA ALA A 21 4.89 7.75 11.47
C ALA A 21 5.86 6.63 11.06
N ILE A 22 5.38 5.39 10.92
CA ILE A 22 6.20 4.25 10.48
C ILE A 22 5.98 3.88 9.01
N VAL A 23 4.99 4.49 8.35
CA VAL A 23 4.75 4.36 6.92
C VAL A 23 5.72 5.28 6.19
N ASP A 24 6.37 4.75 5.16
CA ASP A 24 7.35 5.45 4.33
C ASP A 24 6.76 5.82 2.98
N SER A 25 6.09 4.86 2.34
CA SER A 25 5.37 5.05 1.08
C SER A 25 4.16 4.12 1.01
N PHE A 26 3.33 4.29 -0.01
CA PHE A 26 2.24 3.37 -0.28
C PHE A 26 2.02 3.21 -1.78
N TYR A 27 1.37 2.11 -2.16
CA TYR A 27 0.92 1.89 -3.53
C TYR A 27 -0.41 1.14 -3.55
N LYS A 28 -1.09 1.16 -4.70
CA LYS A 28 -2.30 0.37 -4.96
C LYS A 28 -1.91 -0.95 -5.60
N THR A 29 -2.55 -2.05 -5.21
CA THR A 29 -2.41 -3.31 -5.94
C THR A 29 -2.90 -3.18 -7.38
N SER A 30 -2.37 -4.02 -8.27
CA SER A 30 -2.84 -4.08 -9.67
C SER A 30 -4.35 -4.33 -9.74
N SER A 31 -5.00 -3.77 -10.76
CA SER A 31 -6.40 -4.07 -11.08
C SER A 31 -6.64 -5.54 -11.46
N SER A 32 -5.57 -6.29 -11.75
CA SER A 32 -5.63 -7.74 -11.98
C SER A 32 -5.78 -8.56 -10.68
N CYS A 33 -5.57 -7.96 -9.51
CA CYS A 33 -5.76 -8.63 -8.24
C CYS A 33 -7.25 -8.74 -7.89
N HIS A 34 -7.66 -9.90 -7.36
CA HIS A 34 -9.04 -10.10 -6.88
C HIS A 34 -9.43 -9.16 -5.75
N ILE A 35 -8.45 -8.73 -4.95
CA ILE A 35 -8.64 -7.79 -3.85
C ILE A 35 -7.96 -6.48 -4.22
N SER A 36 -8.74 -5.40 -4.26
CA SER A 36 -8.21 -4.04 -4.33
C SER A 36 -7.71 -3.63 -2.94
N ALA A 37 -6.41 -3.37 -2.82
CA ALA A 37 -5.78 -3.01 -1.56
C ALA A 37 -4.88 -1.78 -1.71
N ILE A 38 -4.71 -1.06 -0.61
CA ILE A 38 -3.54 -0.19 -0.42
C ILE A 38 -2.47 -1.02 0.26
N VAL A 39 -1.23 -0.92 -0.22
CA VAL A 39 -0.07 -1.51 0.44
C VAL A 39 0.74 -0.38 1.07
N PHE A 40 0.89 -0.43 2.39
CA PHE A 40 1.82 0.45 3.10
C PHE A 40 3.20 -0.20 3.13
N VAL A 41 4.18 0.53 2.63
CA VAL A 41 5.60 0.22 2.78
C VAL A 41 6.07 0.94 4.02
N THR A 42 6.49 0.18 5.02
CA THR A 42 7.04 0.76 6.25
C THR A 42 8.49 1.17 6.07
N LYS A 43 9.00 2.05 6.93
CA LYS A 43 10.43 2.45 6.97
C LYS A 43 11.42 1.30 7.12
N ARG A 44 10.94 0.11 7.53
CA ARG A 44 11.73 -1.13 7.62
C ARG A 44 11.61 -2.02 6.37
N GLY A 45 11.02 -1.51 5.29
CA GLY A 45 10.82 -2.25 4.04
C GLY A 45 9.74 -3.33 4.09
N ARG A 46 8.85 -3.32 5.10
CA ARG A 46 7.72 -4.28 5.15
C ARG A 46 6.54 -3.76 4.35
N HIS A 47 5.99 -4.62 3.51
CA HIS A 47 4.79 -4.38 2.70
C HIS A 47 3.57 -4.92 3.46
N ILE A 48 2.59 -4.05 3.73
CA ILE A 48 1.43 -4.40 4.53
C ILE A 48 0.14 -4.03 3.78
N CYS A 49 -0.63 -5.05 3.42
CA CYS A 49 -1.95 -4.91 2.83
C CYS A 49 -2.95 -4.31 3.83
N VAL A 50 -3.61 -3.23 3.45
CA VAL A 50 -4.64 -2.57 4.26
C VAL A 50 -5.89 -2.30 3.44
N ASP A 51 -7.03 -2.29 4.13
CA ASP A 51 -8.35 -2.11 3.52
C ASP A 51 -8.55 -0.64 3.08
N PRO A 52 -8.74 -0.35 1.78
CA PRO A 52 -8.97 1.01 1.30
C PRO A 52 -10.26 1.64 1.85
N SER A 53 -11.22 0.83 2.31
CA SER A 53 -12.47 1.31 2.89
C SER A 53 -12.29 1.80 4.33
N ALA A 54 -11.22 1.42 5.02
CA ALA A 54 -10.98 1.86 6.40
C ALA A 54 -10.66 3.37 6.47
N SER A 55 -11.35 4.10 7.35
CA SER A 55 -11.20 5.56 7.46
C SER A 55 -9.77 6.00 7.78
N TRP A 56 -9.06 5.26 8.63
CA TRP A 56 -7.67 5.55 8.97
C TRP A 56 -6.71 5.34 7.80
N VAL A 57 -6.99 4.39 6.89
CA VAL A 57 -6.20 4.18 5.67
C VAL A 57 -6.38 5.36 4.73
N ARG A 58 -7.62 5.80 4.52
CA ARG A 58 -7.94 6.97 3.68
C ARG A 58 -7.28 8.24 4.20
N ASN A 59 -7.29 8.46 5.51
CA ASN A 59 -6.63 9.62 6.12
C ASN A 59 -5.11 9.58 5.92
N HIS A 60 -4.47 8.42 6.10
CA HIS A 60 -3.04 8.28 5.87
C HIS A 60 -2.66 8.56 4.42
N VAL A 61 -3.41 7.97 3.47
CA VAL A 61 -3.22 8.20 2.03
C VAL A 61 -3.37 9.69 1.70
N ALA A 62 -4.41 10.36 2.20
CA ALA A 62 -4.61 11.80 1.95
C ALA A 62 -3.46 12.67 2.49
N VAL A 63 -2.93 12.34 3.67
CA VAL A 63 -1.76 13.05 4.23
C VAL A 63 -0.50 12.78 3.40
N MET A 64 -0.34 11.58 2.87
CA MET A 64 0.82 11.20 2.06
C MET A 64 0.74 11.70 0.60
N ASP A 65 -0.45 11.80 0.01
CA ASP A 65 -0.68 12.35 -1.34
C ASP A 65 -0.56 13.88 -1.38
N SER A 66 -0.87 14.55 -0.26
CA SER A 66 -0.67 16.00 -0.13
C SER A 66 0.80 16.39 0.10
N ALA A 67 1.66 15.41 0.41
CA ALA A 67 3.10 15.57 0.30
C ALA A 67 3.53 15.27 -1.16
N PRO A 68 4.48 16.03 -1.74
CA PRO A 68 4.96 15.73 -3.09
C PRO A 68 5.53 14.30 -3.12
N GLN A 69 4.82 13.40 -3.78
CA GLN A 69 5.24 12.01 -3.93
C GLN A 69 6.47 11.98 -4.85
N PRO A 70 7.57 11.32 -4.44
CA PRO A 70 8.52 10.82 -5.43
C PRO A 70 7.77 9.78 -6.26
N LEU A 71 7.51 10.10 -7.51
CA LEU A 71 7.03 9.17 -8.53
C LEU A 71 7.90 7.91 -8.53
N HIS A 72 7.42 6.86 -7.86
CA HIS A 72 7.81 5.50 -8.18
C HIS A 72 6.61 4.81 -8.80
N GLN A 73 6.29 5.22 -10.02
CA GLN A 73 5.51 4.38 -10.93
C GLN A 73 6.43 3.29 -11.46
N GLN A 74 6.05 2.03 -11.27
CA GLN A 74 6.55 0.95 -12.10
C GLN A 74 5.48 -0.09 -12.39
#